data_AF-A0A2V8UVA1-F1
#
_entry.id   AF-A0A2V8UVA1-F1
#
_cell.length_a   1.000
_cell.length_b   1.000
_cell.length_c   1.000
_cell.angle_alpha   90.00
_cell.angle_beta   90.00
_cell.angle_gamma   90.00
#
_symmetry.space_group_name_H-M   'P 1'
#
loop_
_entity.id
_entity.type
_entity.pdbx_description
1 polymer ?
#
loop_
_entity_poly.entity_id
_entity_poly.type
_entity_poly.pdbx_seq_one_letter_code
_entity_poly.pdbx_strand_id
1 'polypeptide(L)'
;DEFRTAPLWGLGQRIFFLHDGRTSDLMAAIQAHASGNRDCHEDDRLGRQSGDSPNACNSEADKVIANFNDLSASQKQDILNFLRSL
;
A
#
# COMPACT_ATOMS: atom_id res chain seq x y z
N ASP A 1 7.72 -10.90 -11.15
CA ASP A 1 6.91 -11.94 -10.52
C ASP A 1 5.56 -11.33 -10.19
N GLU A 2 4.46 -12.04 -10.43
CA GLU A 2 3.10 -11.55 -10.22
C GLU A 2 2.37 -12.50 -9.27
N PHE A 3 1.79 -11.95 -8.20
CA PHE A 3 1.08 -12.72 -7.20
C PHE A 3 -0.43 -12.50 -7.29
N ARG A 4 -1.18 -13.57 -7.04
CA ARG A 4 -2.64 -13.47 -6.87
C ARG A 4 -2.96 -12.77 -5.55
N THR A 5 -3.93 -11.87 -5.58
CA THR A 5 -4.47 -11.23 -4.38
C THR A 5 -5.05 -12.29 -3.44
N ALA A 6 -4.52 -12.36 -2.21
CA ALA A 6 -5.07 -13.23 -1.18
C ALA A 6 -6.44 -12.70 -0.70
N PRO A 7 -7.41 -13.58 -0.39
CA PRO A 7 -8.67 -13.13 0.19
C PRO A 7 -8.44 -12.56 1.59
N LEU A 8 -9.22 -11.54 1.94
CA LEU A 8 -9.21 -10.93 3.28
C LEU A 8 -10.08 -11.68 4.30
N TRP A 9 -10.87 -12.67 3.86
CA TRP A 9 -11.61 -13.55 4.76
C TRP A 9 -10.64 -14.43 5.56
N GLY A 10 -10.82 -14.49 6.88
CA GLY A 10 -9.90 -15.15 7.81
C GLY A 10 -8.58 -14.40 8.04
N LEU A 11 -8.48 -13.12 7.69
CA LEU A 11 -7.26 -12.32 7.92
C LEU A 11 -6.87 -12.28 9.40
N GLY A 12 -7.85 -12.28 10.31
CA GLY A 12 -7.62 -12.30 11.76
C GLY A 12 -6.86 -13.55 12.27
N GLN A 13 -6.81 -14.62 11.49
CA GLN A 13 -6.10 -15.86 11.82
C GLN A 13 -4.69 -15.94 11.19
N ARG A 14 -4.32 -14.99 10.34
CA ARG A 14 -3.01 -15.00 9.66
C ARG A 14 -1.93 -14.43 10.56
N ILE A 15 -0.77 -15.10 10.55
CA ILE A 15 0.40 -14.73 11.36
C ILE A 15 1.33 -13.79 10.59
N PHE A 16 1.49 -14.00 9.28
CA PHE A 16 2.33 -13.18 8.41
C PHE A 16 1.51 -12.56 7.28
N PHE A 17 1.87 -11.34 6.90
CA PHE A 17 1.25 -10.55 5.84
C PHE A 17 2.26 -10.26 4.72
N LEU A 18 1.72 -9.81 3.58
CA LEU A 18 2.44 -9.62 2.32
C LEU A 18 2.94 -10.95 1.72
N HIS A 19 3.27 -10.93 0.43
CA HIS A 19 3.63 -12.15 -0.31
C HIS A 19 4.94 -12.80 0.16
N ASP A 20 5.84 -11.99 0.72
CA ASP A 20 7.11 -12.41 1.28
C ASP A 20 7.06 -12.63 2.80
N GLY A 21 5.89 -12.46 3.43
CA GLY A 21 5.71 -12.70 4.86
C GLY A 21 6.51 -11.76 5.77
N ARG A 22 7.01 -10.62 5.25
CA ARG A 22 7.99 -9.76 5.94
C ARG A 22 7.47 -9.07 7.21
N THR A 23 6.17 -9.09 7.47
CA THR A 23 5.57 -8.47 8.65
C THR A 23 4.43 -9.31 9.23
N SER A 24 4.31 -9.32 10.55
CA SER A 24 3.16 -9.86 11.31
C SER A 24 2.26 -8.75 11.88
N ASP A 25 2.55 -7.50 11.54
CA ASP A 25 1.75 -6.34 11.95
C ASP A 25 0.86 -5.89 10.81
N LEU A 26 -0.46 -5.91 11.04
CA LEU A 26 -1.47 -5.49 10.07
C LEU A 26 -1.33 -4.01 9.73
N MET A 27 -0.94 -3.16 10.68
CA MET A 27 -0.70 -1.74 10.42
C MET A 27 0.47 -1.57 9.44
N ALA A 28 1.60 -2.22 9.73
CA ALA A 28 2.75 -2.21 8.83
C ALA A 28 2.43 -2.79 7.45
N ALA A 29 1.60 -3.85 7.39
CA ALA A 29 1.16 -4.44 6.13
C ALA A 29 0.32 -3.45 5.29
N ILE A 30 -0.61 -2.72 5.93
CA ILE A 30 -1.37 -1.65 5.27
C ILE A 30 -0.42 -0.57 4.75
N GLN A 31 0.47 -0.05 5.58
CA GLN A 31 1.42 1.01 5.19
C GLN A 31 2.34 0.59 4.04
N ALA A 32 2.70 -0.70 3.96
CA ALA A 32 3.54 -1.24 2.89
C ALA A 32 2.88 -1.25 1.49
N HIS A 33 1.60 -0.87 1.38
CA HIS A 33 0.94 -0.65 0.09
C HIS A 33 1.25 0.72 -0.52
N ALA A 34 1.78 1.66 0.26
CA ALA A 34 2.30 2.91 -0.31
C ALA A 34 3.52 2.61 -1.19
N SER A 35 3.61 3.28 -2.32
CA SER A 35 4.78 3.27 -3.19
C SER A 35 5.97 3.82 -2.41
N GLY A 36 7.00 2.99 -2.27
CA GLY A 36 8.24 3.34 -1.58
C GLY A 36 9.24 4.08 -2.47
N ASN A 37 8.86 4.45 -3.70
CA ASN A 37 9.85 4.87 -4.67
C ASN A 37 10.34 6.30 -4.38
N ARG A 38 11.61 6.42 -4.00
CA ARG A 38 12.34 7.68 -3.92
C ARG A 38 13.06 8.02 -5.22
N ASP A 39 13.15 7.05 -6.14
CA ASP A 39 13.87 7.16 -7.41
C ASP A 39 12.90 7.34 -8.58
N CYS A 40 11.81 8.09 -8.37
CA CYS A 40 11.08 8.74 -9.44
C CYS A 40 11.95 9.89 -9.93
N HIS A 41 12.93 9.61 -10.79
CA HIS A 41 13.83 10.63 -11.28
C HIS A 41 13.05 11.62 -12.16
N GLU A 42 12.72 12.80 -11.62
CA GLU A 42 12.30 14.00 -12.39
C GLU A 42 13.48 14.58 -13.21
N ASP A 43 14.30 13.76 -13.86
CA ASP A 43 15.30 14.31 -14.78
C ASP A 43 14.69 14.51 -16.17
N ASP A 44 13.80 15.50 -16.28
CA ASP A 44 13.48 16.14 -17.55
C ASP A 44 14.34 17.41 -17.72
N ARG A 45 15.65 17.24 -17.86
CA ARG A 45 16.52 18.27 -18.46
C ARG A 45 16.84 17.99 -19.93
N LEU A 46 16.20 16.99 -20.54
CA LEU A 46 16.43 16.58 -21.92
C LEU A 46 15.14 16.43 -22.75
N GLY A 47 14.05 17.13 -22.43
CA GLY A 47 13.00 17.55 -23.37
C GLY A 47 12.50 16.46 -24.33
N ARG A 48 12.48 15.20 -23.92
CA ARG A 48 11.98 14.10 -24.73
C ARG A 48 10.57 13.83 -24.24
N GLN A 49 9.61 14.35 -24.98
CA GLN A 49 8.18 14.04 -24.88
C GLN A 49 7.97 12.55 -25.22
N SER A 50 8.50 11.67 -24.39
CA SER A 50 8.08 10.29 -24.27
C SER A 50 6.79 10.37 -23.48
N GLY A 51 5.71 9.74 -23.95
CA GLY A 51 4.41 9.71 -23.29
C GLY A 51 4.40 8.91 -21.98
N ASP A 52 5.46 9.00 -21.19
CA ASP A 52 5.62 8.35 -19.90
C ASP A 52 5.09 9.27 -18.82
N SER A 53 3.97 8.83 -18.25
CA SER A 53 3.20 9.59 -17.28
C SER A 53 4.05 9.94 -16.05
N PRO A 54 4.01 11.20 -15.56
CA PRO A 54 4.61 11.57 -14.26
C PRO A 54 4.02 10.77 -13.08
N ASN A 55 2.97 9.97 -13.33
CA ASN A 55 2.34 9.07 -12.35
C ASN A 55 2.87 7.62 -12.40
N ALA A 56 3.88 7.28 -13.20
CA ALA A 56 4.38 5.89 -13.28
C ALA A 56 4.87 5.34 -11.94
N CYS A 57 5.24 6.21 -11.00
CA CYS A 57 5.71 5.83 -9.67
C CYS A 57 4.62 5.83 -8.59
N ASN A 58 3.42 6.34 -8.91
CA ASN A 58 2.32 6.43 -7.96
C ASN A 58 1.29 5.34 -8.31
N SER A 59 0.98 4.49 -7.34
CA SER A 59 -0.11 3.51 -7.48
C SER A 59 -1.42 4.10 -6.98
N GLU A 60 -2.56 3.52 -7.40
CA GLU A 60 -3.87 3.86 -6.82
C GLU A 60 -3.87 3.71 -5.28
N ALA A 61 -3.09 2.74 -4.77
CA ALA A 61 -2.98 2.47 -3.34
C ALA A 61 -2.39 3.65 -2.56
N ASP A 62 -1.61 4.54 -3.18
CA ASP A 62 -1.04 5.71 -2.49
C ASP A 62 -2.11 6.65 -1.97
N LYS A 63 -3.15 6.88 -2.78
CA LYS A 63 -4.30 7.69 -2.37
C LYS A 63 -5.08 7.01 -1.24
N VAL A 64 -5.19 5.68 -1.27
CA VAL A 64 -5.86 4.91 -0.22
C VAL A 64 -5.08 5.00 1.09
N ILE A 65 -3.74 4.92 1.04
CA ILE A 65 -2.89 5.06 2.22
C ILE A 65 -2.89 6.49 2.76
N ALA A 66 -2.89 7.51 1.90
CA ALA A 66 -3.06 8.89 2.31
C ALA A 66 -4.38 9.09 3.09
N ASN A 67 -5.50 8.63 2.53
CA ASN A 67 -6.80 8.69 3.20
C ASN A 67 -6.79 7.94 4.54
N PHE A 68 -6.18 6.75 4.58
CA PHE A 68 -6.05 5.98 5.81
C PHE A 68 -5.21 6.73 6.86
N ASN A 69 -4.14 7.41 6.45
CA ASN A 69 -3.27 8.19 7.33
C ASN A 69 -3.96 9.42 7.92
N ASP A 70 -4.88 10.03 7.19
CA ASP A 70 -5.68 11.18 7.64
C ASP A 70 -6.77 10.80 8.66
N LEU A 71 -7.06 9.50 8.83
CA LEU A 71 -7.99 9.04 9.87
C LEU A 71 -7.44 9.27 11.29
N SER A 72 -8.35 9.59 12.20
CA SER A 72 -8.06 9.57 13.63
C SER A 72 -7.62 8.18 14.11
N ALA A 73 -6.95 8.14 15.26
CA ALA A 73 -6.48 6.88 15.84
C ALA A 73 -7.62 5.86 16.08
N SER A 74 -8.80 6.33 16.52
CA SER A 74 -9.96 5.45 16.72
C SER A 74 -10.49 4.89 15.40
N GLN A 75 -10.60 5.71 14.36
CA GLN A 75 -11.05 5.25 13.04
C GLN A 75 -10.09 4.23 12.42
N LYS A 76 -8.77 4.44 12.58
CA LYS A 76 -7.78 3.44 12.17
C LYS A 76 -7.99 2.13 12.92
N GLN A 77 -8.23 2.20 14.24
CA GLN A 77 -8.51 1.03 15.05
C GLN A 77 -9.79 0.30 14.63
N ASP A 78 -10.85 1.04 14.27
CA ASP A 78 -12.10 0.45 13.79
C ASP A 78 -11.89 -0.34 12.49
N ILE A 79 -11.09 0.18 11.56
CA ILE A 79 -10.70 -0.55 10.34
C ILE A 79 -9.89 -1.81 10.69
N LEU A 80 -8.92 -1.71 11.58
CA LEU A 80 -8.14 -2.87 12.00
C LEU A 80 -9.01 -3.95 12.66
N ASN A 81 -10.00 -3.54 13.46
CA ASN A 81 -10.94 -4.44 14.10
C ASN A 81 -11.85 -5.11 13.08
N PHE A 82 -12.38 -4.35 12.12
CA PHE A 82 -13.17 -4.88 11.01
C PHE A 82 -12.36 -5.89 10.20
N LEU A 83 -11.15 -5.55 9.79
CA LEU A 83 -10.29 -6.45 9.01
C LEU A 83 -9.94 -7.74 9.76
N ARG A 84 -9.83 -7.69 11.09
CA ARG A 84 -9.61 -8.88 11.93
C ARG A 84 -10.86 -9.73 12.14
N SER A 85 -12.05 -9.17 11.97
CA SER A 85 -13.31 -9.91 12.10
C SER A 85 -13.76 -10.59 10.81
N LEU A 86 -13.11 -10.28 9.68
CA LEU A 86 -13.28 -10.99 8.41
C LEU A 86 -12.70 -12.39 8.45
#